data_AF-A0A212UF99-F1
#
_entry.id   AF-A0A212UF99-F1
#
_cell.length_a   1.000
_cell.length_b   1.000
_cell.length_c   1.000
_cell.angle_alpha   90.00
_cell.angle_beta   90.00
_cell.angle_gamma   90.00
#
_symmetry.space_group_name_H-M   'P 1'
#
loop_
_entity.id
_entity.type
_entity.pdbx_description
1 polymer ?
#
loop_
_entity_poly.entity_id
_entity_poly.type
_entity_poly.pdbx_seq_one_letter_code
_entity_poly.pdbx_strand_id
1 'polypeptide(L)'
;MKNTNTLLGAGLLLAGAVYLLGSRKKGNPKPKGFPKGDSDKRFTEEFNPNAGQSIPVSEATKLAKKYKKKYKDNTSSNYCNIEVIEAIRQTTDCYGIRIYRTLDDEGLHGIAIVGVDEHGVDILSAKDNLPVATLVAGSYEKCPYNCEGTRLT
;
A
#
# COMPACT_ATOMS: atom_id res chain seq x y z
N MET A 1 -51.85 39.21 16.51
CA MET A 1 -52.38 39.18 15.14
C MET A 1 -51.93 37.89 14.49
N LYS A 2 -52.88 37.00 14.19
CA LYS A 2 -52.64 35.77 13.43
C LYS A 2 -52.65 36.14 11.95
N ASN A 3 -51.70 35.61 11.18
CA ASN A 3 -51.93 35.39 9.75
C ASN A 3 -51.24 34.10 9.33
N THR A 4 -52.05 33.05 9.36
CA THR A 4 -51.90 31.79 8.64
C THR A 4 -52.50 31.98 7.25
N ASN A 5 -51.83 31.49 6.20
CA ASN A 5 -52.45 30.94 4.99
C ASN A 5 -51.44 29.96 4.35
N THR A 6 -51.53 28.65 4.59
CA THR A 6 -52.18 27.61 3.74
C THR A 6 -51.80 27.68 2.25
N LEU A 7 -51.05 26.71 1.72
CA LEU A 7 -51.46 25.35 1.27
C LEU A 7 -51.82 25.39 -0.22
N LEU A 8 -51.04 24.70 -1.06
CA LEU A 8 -51.48 23.83 -2.17
C LEU A 8 -50.27 23.58 -3.10
N GLY A 9 -49.97 22.31 -3.36
CA GLY A 9 -48.97 21.94 -4.35
C GLY A 9 -48.50 20.49 -4.28
N ALA A 10 -49.38 19.56 -3.93
CA ALA A 10 -49.15 18.14 -4.18
C ALA A 10 -49.65 17.81 -5.59
N GLY A 11 -48.81 17.14 -6.38
CA GLY A 11 -49.23 16.35 -7.53
C GLY A 11 -48.64 16.75 -8.88
N LEU A 12 -47.61 16.01 -9.31
CA LEU A 12 -47.70 15.27 -10.57
C LEU A 12 -46.58 14.23 -10.64
N LEU A 13 -47.02 12.98 -10.45
CA LEU A 13 -46.33 11.75 -10.79
C LEU A 13 -46.25 11.59 -12.32
N LEU A 14 -45.21 10.88 -12.76
CA LEU A 14 -45.07 10.14 -14.03
C LEU A 14 -44.70 10.94 -15.28
N ALA A 15 -43.43 10.90 -15.65
CA ALA A 15 -42.95 10.27 -16.91
C ALA A 15 -41.46 10.58 -17.08
N GLY A 16 -40.62 9.56 -17.16
CA GLY A 16 -39.19 9.76 -17.44
C GLY A 16 -38.26 8.63 -17.07
N ALA A 17 -38.73 7.38 -17.10
CA ALA A 17 -37.82 6.23 -17.20
C ALA A 17 -37.19 6.22 -18.61
N VAL A 18 -36.25 7.13 -18.87
CA VAL A 18 -35.43 7.13 -20.08
C VAL A 18 -34.06 6.60 -19.70
N TYR A 19 -33.88 5.32 -20.04
CA TYR A 19 -32.64 4.70 -20.47
C TYR A 19 -31.43 5.65 -20.56
N LEU A 20 -30.60 5.65 -19.51
CA LEU A 20 -29.15 5.86 -19.64
C LEU A 20 -28.44 4.54 -19.34
N LEU A 21 -28.84 3.52 -20.10
CA LEU A 21 -27.97 2.38 -20.40
C LEU A 21 -27.01 2.82 -21.50
N GLY A 22 -25.78 3.11 -21.11
CA GLY A 22 -24.70 3.48 -22.03
C GLY A 22 -23.85 4.58 -21.40
N SER A 23 -22.81 4.29 -20.61
CA SER A 23 -21.73 3.40 -21.00
C SER A 23 -21.15 2.75 -19.75
N ARG A 24 -21.30 1.44 -19.62
CA ARG A 24 -20.27 0.67 -18.92
C ARG A 24 -18.98 0.98 -19.68
N LYS A 25 -18.17 1.91 -19.15
CA LYS A 25 -16.77 1.66 -18.82
C LYS A 25 -16.39 0.24 -19.20
N LYS A 26 -16.07 -0.08 -20.47
CA LYS A 26 -15.38 -1.33 -20.78
C LYS A 26 -14.13 -1.21 -19.92
N GLY A 27 -14.15 -1.89 -18.76
CA GLY A 27 -13.03 -1.88 -17.85
C GLY A 27 -11.82 -2.20 -18.69
N ASN A 28 -10.82 -1.33 -18.65
CA ASN A 28 -9.55 -1.61 -19.31
C ASN A 28 -9.19 -3.08 -19.00
N PRO A 29 -8.79 -3.88 -20.00
CA PRO A 29 -8.43 -5.26 -19.75
C PRO A 29 -7.43 -5.25 -18.60
N LYS A 30 -7.78 -5.94 -17.50
CA LYS A 30 -6.90 -6.04 -16.32
C LYS A 30 -5.50 -6.38 -16.85
N PRO A 31 -4.47 -5.59 -16.55
CA PRO A 31 -3.13 -5.88 -17.04
C PRO A 31 -2.81 -7.32 -16.71
N LYS A 32 -2.42 -8.09 -17.74
CA LYS A 32 -2.12 -9.51 -17.58
C LYS A 32 -1.02 -9.66 -16.53
N GLY A 33 -1.37 -10.23 -15.38
CA GLY A 33 -0.43 -10.88 -14.48
C GLY A 33 0.05 -10.03 -13.30
N PHE A 34 -0.83 -9.78 -12.34
CA PHE A 34 -0.34 -9.65 -10.96
C PHE A 34 0.34 -10.97 -10.55
N PRO A 35 1.45 -10.95 -9.79
CA PRO A 35 2.06 -12.16 -9.26
C PRO A 35 1.02 -13.02 -8.51
N LYS A 36 1.11 -14.34 -8.61
CA LYS A 36 0.39 -15.26 -7.71
C LYS A 36 0.96 -15.06 -6.31
N GLY A 37 0.43 -14.09 -5.56
CA GLY A 37 0.80 -13.81 -4.17
C GLY A 37 -0.40 -14.06 -3.27
N ASP A 38 -1.46 -13.30 -3.50
CA ASP A 38 -2.60 -13.25 -2.55
C ASP A 38 -3.69 -14.28 -2.89
N SER A 39 -3.61 -14.91 -4.07
CA SER A 39 -4.55 -15.92 -4.54
C SER A 39 -3.94 -17.32 -4.64
N ASP A 40 -2.74 -17.52 -4.10
CA ASP A 40 -2.08 -18.82 -4.13
C ASP A 40 -2.67 -19.72 -3.04
N LYS A 41 -3.41 -20.76 -3.46
CA LYS A 41 -4.07 -21.71 -2.55
C LYS A 41 -3.10 -22.54 -1.71
N ARG A 42 -1.79 -22.40 -1.93
CA ARG A 42 -0.73 -23.04 -1.13
C ARG A 42 -0.31 -22.19 0.06
N PHE A 43 -0.83 -20.97 0.20
CA PHE A 43 -0.60 -20.16 1.38
C PHE A 43 -1.32 -20.81 2.57
N THR A 44 -0.55 -21.26 3.55
CA THR A 44 -1.05 -21.74 4.84
C THR A 44 -1.16 -20.55 5.78
N GLU A 45 -2.16 -20.54 6.67
CA GLU A 45 -2.31 -19.46 7.67
C GLU A 45 -1.20 -19.49 8.74
N GLU A 46 -0.43 -20.58 8.83
CA GLU A 46 0.67 -20.72 9.79
C GLU A 46 1.87 -19.83 9.43
N PHE A 47 2.40 -19.15 10.45
CA PHE A 47 3.61 -18.34 10.32
C PHE A 47 4.85 -19.23 10.11
N ASN A 48 5.63 -18.94 9.07
CA ASN A 48 6.91 -19.60 8.85
C ASN A 48 7.98 -19.01 9.80
N PRO A 49 8.52 -19.78 10.77
CA PRO A 49 9.52 -19.28 11.72
C PRO A 49 10.86 -18.90 11.08
N ASN A 50 11.11 -19.29 9.82
CA ASN A 50 12.28 -18.90 9.04
C ASN A 50 12.00 -17.69 8.11
N ALA A 51 10.83 -17.05 8.21
CA ALA A 51 10.52 -15.86 7.43
C ALA A 51 11.52 -14.73 7.73
N GLY A 52 11.95 -14.02 6.68
CA GLY A 52 12.85 -12.87 6.83
C GLY A 52 14.32 -13.21 7.09
N GLN A 53 14.72 -14.49 7.08
CA GLN A 53 16.13 -14.87 7.18
C GLN A 53 16.97 -14.34 6.02
N SER A 54 18.26 -14.11 6.28
CA SER A 54 19.20 -13.71 5.25
C SER A 54 19.38 -14.80 4.19
N ILE A 55 19.49 -14.36 2.94
CA ILE A 55 19.79 -15.24 1.80
C ILE A 55 21.11 -14.82 1.15
N PRO A 56 21.80 -15.71 0.43
CA PRO A 56 22.99 -15.35 -0.32
C PRO A 56 22.72 -14.23 -1.34
N VAL A 57 23.66 -13.30 -1.48
CA VAL A 57 23.56 -12.17 -2.43
C VAL A 57 23.34 -12.65 -3.87
N SER A 58 23.94 -13.77 -4.25
CA SER A 58 23.77 -14.39 -5.57
C SER A 58 22.33 -14.82 -5.82
N GLU A 59 21.66 -15.36 -4.80
CA GLU A 59 20.25 -15.74 -4.86
C GLU A 59 19.34 -14.52 -4.94
N ALA A 60 19.55 -13.53 -4.05
CA ALA A 60 18.82 -12.26 -4.08
C ALA A 60 18.92 -11.59 -5.47
N THR A 61 20.12 -11.54 -6.04
CA THR A 61 20.37 -10.99 -7.38
C THR A 61 19.63 -11.76 -8.47
N LYS A 62 19.66 -13.09 -8.42
CA LYS A 62 18.95 -13.96 -9.37
C LYS A 62 17.44 -13.71 -9.32
N LEU A 63 16.86 -13.63 -8.12
CA LEU A 63 15.42 -13.37 -7.93
C LEU A 63 15.02 -11.98 -8.44
N ALA A 64 15.80 -10.95 -8.10
CA ALA A 64 15.57 -9.59 -8.58
C ALA A 64 15.65 -9.48 -10.11
N LYS A 65 16.66 -10.09 -10.74
CA LYS A 65 16.79 -10.15 -12.21
C LYS A 65 15.59 -10.85 -12.86
N LYS A 66 15.13 -11.96 -12.27
CA LYS A 66 13.94 -12.69 -12.76
C LYS A 66 12.69 -11.82 -12.71
N TYR A 67 12.47 -11.06 -11.63
CA TYR A 67 11.36 -10.13 -11.51
C TYR A 67 11.44 -9.02 -12.55
N LYS A 68 12.57 -8.30 -12.63
CA LYS A 68 12.81 -7.21 -13.59
C LYS A 68 12.61 -7.67 -15.05
N LYS A 69 13.05 -8.88 -15.39
CA LYS A 69 12.86 -9.46 -16.74
C LYS A 69 11.38 -9.70 -17.06
N LYS A 70 10.59 -10.14 -16.07
CA LYS A 70 9.18 -10.49 -16.25
C LYS A 70 8.26 -9.26 -16.25
N TYR A 71 8.55 -8.27 -15.41
CA TYR A 71 7.74 -7.07 -15.22
C TYR A 71 8.57 -5.82 -15.49
N LYS A 72 8.88 -5.59 -16.78
CA LYS A 72 9.84 -4.56 -17.22
C LYS A 72 9.44 -3.13 -16.85
N ASP A 73 8.14 -2.85 -16.85
CA ASP A 73 7.60 -1.50 -16.62
C ASP A 73 7.17 -1.27 -15.17
N ASN A 74 7.26 -2.30 -14.33
CA ASN A 74 6.87 -2.23 -12.92
C ASN A 74 8.02 -1.70 -12.05
N THR A 75 7.65 -1.07 -10.93
CA THR A 75 8.61 -0.80 -9.84
C THR A 75 9.18 -2.12 -9.33
N SER A 76 10.49 -2.30 -9.47
CA SER A 76 11.20 -3.50 -9.01
C SER A 76 11.81 -3.35 -7.61
N SER A 77 11.91 -2.12 -7.13
CA SER A 77 12.56 -1.74 -5.87
C SER A 77 12.18 -0.33 -5.49
N ASN A 78 11.88 -0.11 -4.21
CA ASN A 78 11.65 1.21 -3.64
C ASN A 78 12.84 1.61 -2.77
N TYR A 79 13.19 2.90 -2.75
CA TYR A 79 14.15 3.42 -1.78
C TYR A 79 13.49 3.53 -0.41
N CYS A 80 14.21 3.24 0.67
CA CYS A 80 13.78 3.60 2.02
C CYS A 80 14.96 4.19 2.77
N ASN A 81 14.74 5.33 3.45
CA ASN A 81 15.77 5.95 4.27
C ASN A 81 16.06 5.04 5.48
N ILE A 82 17.34 4.72 5.67
CA ILE A 82 17.83 3.88 6.77
C ILE A 82 17.52 4.50 8.14
N GLU A 83 17.52 5.83 8.26
CA GLU A 83 17.26 6.53 9.52
C GLU A 83 15.81 6.30 9.98
N VAL A 84 14.85 6.18 9.06
CA VAL A 84 13.46 5.84 9.38
C VAL A 84 13.34 4.39 9.83
N ILE A 85 14.06 3.46 9.20
CA ILE A 85 14.09 2.05 9.61
C ILE A 85 14.68 1.91 11.03
N GLU A 86 15.78 2.60 11.31
CA GLU A 86 16.38 2.61 12.63
C GLU A 86 15.46 3.26 13.67
N ALA A 87 14.76 4.34 13.32
CA ALA A 87 13.76 4.94 14.21
C ALA A 87 12.65 3.95 14.56
N ILE A 88 12.11 3.21 13.59
CA ILE A 88 11.11 2.14 13.82
C ILE A 88 11.67 1.12 14.81
N ARG A 89 12.91 0.65 14.60
CA ARG A 89 13.57 -0.34 15.44
C ARG A 89 13.85 0.15 16.86
N GLN A 90 14.22 1.41 17.03
CA GLN A 90 14.68 1.96 18.32
C GLN A 90 13.54 2.41 19.24
N THR A 91 12.42 2.84 18.68
CA THR A 91 11.34 3.49 19.44
C THR A 91 10.21 2.54 19.84
N THR A 92 10.30 1.28 19.40
CA THR A 92 9.26 0.28 19.60
C THR A 92 9.88 -1.05 20.04
N ASP A 93 9.11 -1.88 20.75
CA ASP A 93 9.49 -3.28 20.98
C ASP A 93 9.23 -4.03 19.67
N CYS A 94 10.07 -3.75 18.67
CA CYS A 94 9.92 -4.20 17.30
C CYS A 94 10.45 -5.62 17.13
N TYR A 95 9.56 -6.59 16.96
CA TYR A 95 9.91 -7.99 16.70
C TYR A 95 10.14 -8.27 15.21
N GLY A 96 9.70 -7.37 14.32
CA GLY A 96 9.90 -7.49 12.89
C GLY A 96 9.38 -6.28 12.13
N ILE A 97 9.46 -6.35 10.80
CA ILE A 97 8.98 -5.31 9.91
C ILE A 97 7.92 -5.88 8.97
N ARG A 98 6.80 -5.17 8.83
CA ARG A 98 5.80 -5.39 7.79
C ARG A 98 5.97 -4.40 6.65
N ILE A 99 5.94 -4.90 5.43
CA ILE A 99 5.99 -4.07 4.21
C ILE A 99 4.66 -4.22 3.49
N TYR A 100 3.87 -3.16 3.51
CA TYR A 100 2.67 -3.02 2.70
C TYR A 100 3.04 -2.56 1.30
N ARG A 101 2.34 -3.08 0.29
CA ARG A 101 2.32 -2.48 -1.04
C ARG A 101 1.23 -1.42 -1.06
N THR A 102 1.56 -0.21 -1.49
CA THR A 102 0.62 0.89 -1.59
C THR A 102 0.34 1.23 -3.05
N LEU A 103 -0.77 1.91 -3.28
CA LEU A 103 -1.15 2.55 -4.52
C LEU A 103 -1.62 3.95 -4.16
N ASP A 104 -1.06 4.98 -4.80
CA ASP A 104 -1.59 6.33 -4.66
C ASP A 104 -2.79 6.55 -5.59
N ASP A 105 -3.35 7.77 -5.54
CA ASP A 105 -4.52 8.17 -6.33
C ASP A 105 -4.26 8.14 -7.86
N GLU A 106 -2.99 8.18 -8.27
CA GLU A 106 -2.56 8.10 -9.68
C GLU A 106 -2.26 6.65 -10.12
N GLY A 107 -2.33 5.69 -9.19
CA GLY A 107 -2.04 4.28 -9.43
C GLY A 107 -0.55 3.94 -9.40
N LEU A 108 0.28 4.80 -8.83
CA LEU A 108 1.71 4.54 -8.64
C LEU A 108 1.91 3.56 -7.48
N HIS A 109 2.69 2.52 -7.74
CA HIS A 109 3.03 1.53 -6.72
C HIS A 109 4.12 2.04 -5.78
N GLY A 110 3.82 1.99 -4.48
CA GLY A 110 4.76 2.29 -3.41
C GLY A 110 4.85 1.18 -2.37
N ILE A 111 5.58 1.49 -1.31
CA ILE A 111 5.61 0.71 -0.08
C ILE A 111 5.30 1.57 1.14
N ALA A 112 4.72 0.94 2.15
CA ALA A 112 4.66 1.46 3.51
C ALA A 112 5.31 0.42 4.45
N ILE A 113 6.25 0.86 5.28
CA ILE A 113 7.00 0.01 6.20
C ILE A 113 6.58 0.33 7.63
N VAL A 114 6.20 -0.69 8.40
CA VAL A 114 5.71 -0.56 9.78
C VAL A 114 6.41 -1.61 10.65
N GLY A 115 6.74 -1.26 11.90
CA GLY A 115 7.18 -2.25 12.90
C GLY A 115 6.04 -3.15 13.36
N VAL A 116 6.33 -4.39 13.73
CA VAL A 116 5.35 -5.30 14.34
C VAL A 116 5.79 -5.74 15.73
N ASP A 117 4.82 -5.91 16.63
CA ASP A 117 5.05 -6.43 17.97
C ASP A 117 5.19 -7.97 17.99
N GLU A 118 5.37 -8.54 19.18
CA GLU A 118 5.47 -9.99 19.42
C GLU A 118 4.25 -10.80 18.96
N HIS A 119 3.10 -10.15 18.78
CA HIS A 119 1.86 -10.77 18.30
C HIS A 119 1.66 -10.56 16.79
N GLY A 120 2.59 -9.88 16.12
CA GLY A 120 2.48 -9.54 14.72
C GLY A 120 1.47 -8.42 14.45
N VAL A 121 1.12 -7.60 15.43
CA VAL A 121 0.27 -6.43 15.28
C VAL A 121 1.13 -5.22 14.88
N ASP A 122 0.59 -4.37 14.00
CA ASP A 122 1.28 -3.15 13.58
C ASP A 122 1.47 -2.20 14.76
N ILE A 123 2.69 -1.70 14.94
CA ILE A 123 3.00 -0.70 15.95
C ILE A 123 2.73 0.68 15.37
N LEU A 124 1.52 1.20 15.62
CA LEU A 124 1.03 2.46 15.05
C LEU A 124 1.25 3.69 15.96
N SER A 125 1.87 3.52 17.12
CA SER A 125 2.14 4.62 18.05
C SER A 125 3.57 4.53 18.58
N ALA A 126 4.22 5.68 18.75
CA ALA A 126 5.50 5.73 19.44
C ALA A 126 5.28 5.68 20.96
N LYS A 127 6.22 5.10 21.70
CA LYS A 127 6.35 5.38 23.15
C LYS A 127 6.67 6.89 23.30
N ASP A 128 5.94 7.56 24.19
CA ASP A 128 5.95 9.00 24.54
C ASP A 128 6.95 9.98 23.83
N ASN A 129 6.42 11.13 23.36
CA ASN A 129 7.13 12.34 22.90
C ASN A 129 7.77 12.38 21.49
N LEU A 130 7.29 11.59 20.52
CA LEU A 130 7.55 11.86 19.10
C LEU A 130 6.39 12.67 18.48
N PRO A 131 6.64 13.82 17.83
CA PRO A 131 5.60 14.74 17.36
C PRO A 131 4.75 14.22 16.19
N VAL A 132 4.95 12.98 15.73
CA VAL A 132 4.10 12.34 14.73
C VAL A 132 3.84 10.89 15.14
N ALA A 133 2.59 10.59 15.49
CA ALA A 133 2.12 9.23 15.71
C ALA A 133 2.22 8.42 14.41
N THR A 134 2.62 7.15 14.54
CA THR A 134 2.86 6.16 13.48
C THR A 134 4.17 6.35 12.72
N LEU A 135 5.23 5.61 13.09
CA LEU A 135 6.45 5.51 12.29
C LEU A 135 6.19 4.58 11.09
N VAL A 136 5.61 5.14 10.04
CA VAL A 136 5.46 4.48 8.75
C VAL A 136 6.46 5.06 7.77
N ALA A 137 7.39 4.25 7.27
CA ALA A 137 8.22 4.68 6.15
C ALA A 137 7.43 4.49 4.85
N GLY A 138 7.01 5.59 4.21
CA GLY A 138 6.39 5.56 2.88
C GLY A 138 7.44 5.75 1.79
N SER A 139 7.32 5.02 0.69
CA SER A 139 8.12 5.32 -0.50
C SER A 139 7.45 4.90 -1.80
N TYR A 140 7.24 5.87 -2.67
CA TYR A 140 6.87 5.68 -4.07
C TYR A 140 8.09 5.81 -5.00
N GLU A 141 9.24 6.22 -4.44
CA GLU A 141 10.46 6.47 -5.20
C GLU A 141 11.14 5.16 -5.58
N LYS A 142 11.49 5.03 -6.86
CA LYS A 142 12.30 3.90 -7.32
C LYS A 142 13.69 4.04 -6.73
N CYS A 143 14.27 2.94 -6.24
CA CYS A 143 15.65 3.00 -5.74
C CYS A 143 16.61 3.47 -6.86
N PRO A 144 17.25 4.64 -6.72
CA PRO A 144 18.08 5.18 -7.78
C PRO A 144 19.39 4.39 -7.92
N TYR A 145 19.98 4.40 -9.11
CA TYR A 145 21.32 3.84 -9.33
C TYR A 145 22.43 4.90 -9.19
N ASN A 146 22.05 6.16 -8.94
CA ASN A 146 22.89 7.35 -8.99
C ASN A 146 22.83 8.15 -7.68
N CYS A 147 22.75 7.46 -6.53
CA CYS A 147 22.64 8.14 -5.25
C CYS A 147 23.93 8.86 -4.84
N GLU A 148 25.09 8.43 -5.37
CA GLU A 148 26.43 9.01 -5.07
C GLU A 148 26.72 9.19 -3.56
N GLY A 149 26.13 8.34 -2.71
CA GLY A 149 26.24 8.43 -1.25
C GLY A 149 25.33 9.48 -0.59
N THR A 150 24.54 10.21 -1.36
CA THR A 150 23.53 11.16 -0.87
C THR A 150 22.49 10.41 -0.03
N ARG A 151 22.30 10.88 1.21
CA ARG A 151 21.18 10.48 2.06
C ARG A 151 20.01 11.42 1.77
N LEU A 152 18.88 10.86 1.37
CA LEU A 152 17.65 11.63 1.19
C LEU A 152 17.02 11.79 2.58
N THR A 153 17.13 12.98 3.16
CA THR A 153 16.52 13.35 4.44
C THR A 153 15.06 13.73 4.24
#